data_AF-A0A3Q3R5V9-F1
#
_entry.id   AF-A0A3Q3R5V9-F1
#
_cell.length_a   1.000
_cell.length_b   1.000
_cell.length_c   1.000
_cell.angle_alpha   90.00
_cell.angle_beta   90.00
_cell.angle_gamma   90.00
#
_symmetry.space_group_name_H-M   'P 1'
#
loop_
_entity.id
_entity.type
_entity.pdbx_description
1 polymer ?
#
loop_
_entity_poly.entity_id
_entity_poly.type
_entity_poly.pdbx_seq_one_letter_code
_entity_poly.pdbx_strand_id
1 'polypeptide(L)'
;MESVPAARKSSSSPVVGVGLCDSVPLLWRVEDLKTVRSWGLVGALLGSLPRTPRQNGRLGRPLLLLPEEERLLSERHAALLLCWQDGGGPELHQQVEQYEEQQQRTYEEQTILALEDRKSALIRAMTPSHTGEALQVHLETLDQSFTFPRSALAVQLSTARVGLSYCPETRAFLRADWPIRVQDHCSGGVRYQVFRDLRGRGFYLTSAGKFGGDFLVYPGDPLRFHAHFIAVCLSLDQSVCLLDILAMARLGSGVKKTVLLCSPGTDGGVVYTSLQWSGMV
;
A
#
# COMPACT_ATOMS: atom_id res chain seq x y z
N MET A 1 49.06 -37.11 -1.13
CA MET A 1 47.65 -36.91 -1.52
C MET A 1 46.88 -36.60 -0.24
N GLU A 2 46.99 -35.36 0.23
CA GLU A 2 46.18 -34.87 1.35
C GLU A 2 45.09 -33.99 0.76
N SER A 3 43.84 -34.44 0.94
CA SER A 3 42.64 -33.75 0.49
C SER A 3 42.35 -32.57 1.42
N VAL A 4 42.46 -31.36 0.89
CA VAL A 4 41.99 -30.12 1.52
C VAL A 4 40.47 -30.19 1.73
N PRO A 5 39.93 -29.94 2.93
CA PRO A 5 38.49 -29.91 3.13
C PRO A 5 37.91 -28.64 2.51
N ALA A 6 36.89 -28.82 1.68
CA ALA A 6 36.13 -27.75 1.06
C ALA A 6 35.56 -26.80 2.13
N ALA A 7 35.89 -25.51 1.99
CA ALA A 7 35.33 -24.44 2.79
C ALA A 7 33.80 -24.51 2.75
N ARG A 8 33.18 -24.72 3.91
CA ARG A 8 31.74 -24.53 4.11
C ARG A 8 31.41 -23.10 3.73
N LYS A 9 30.78 -22.90 2.57
CA LYS A 9 30.11 -21.63 2.24
C LYS A 9 29.09 -21.39 3.33
N SER A 10 29.35 -20.42 4.21
CA SER A 10 28.36 -19.88 5.12
C SER A 10 27.23 -19.32 4.27
N SER A 11 26.12 -20.05 4.17
CA SER A 11 24.92 -19.56 3.50
C SER A 11 24.33 -18.45 4.35
N SER A 12 24.79 -17.22 4.14
CA SER A 12 24.11 -16.04 4.68
C SER A 12 22.68 -16.07 4.17
N SER A 13 21.71 -16.16 5.09
CA SER A 13 20.29 -16.04 4.74
C SER A 13 20.09 -14.75 3.94
N PRO A 14 19.35 -14.80 2.81
CA PRO A 14 19.17 -13.62 1.98
C PRO A 14 18.50 -12.52 2.80
N VAL A 15 19.15 -11.35 2.88
CA VAL A 15 18.65 -10.19 3.61
C VAL A 15 17.70 -9.43 2.69
N VAL A 16 16.53 -9.09 3.22
CA VAL A 16 15.43 -8.44 2.51
C VAL A 16 15.38 -6.96 2.91
N GLY A 17 15.34 -6.07 1.91
CA GLY A 17 15.22 -4.63 2.16
C GLY A 17 13.78 -4.19 2.41
N VAL A 18 13.44 -3.88 3.66
CA VAL A 18 12.11 -3.38 4.05
C VAL A 18 12.15 -1.86 4.12
N GLY A 19 11.41 -1.17 3.25
CA GLY A 19 11.22 0.27 3.34
C GLY A 19 10.05 0.61 4.24
N LEU A 20 10.21 1.58 5.14
CA LEU A 20 9.09 2.11 5.93
C LEU A 20 8.51 3.36 5.26
N CYS A 21 7.20 3.37 5.05
CA CYS A 21 6.45 4.60 4.81
C CYS A 21 5.66 4.89 6.10
N ASP A 22 6.12 5.85 6.89
CA ASP A 22 5.67 6.10 8.26
C ASP A 22 5.68 4.84 9.14
N SER A 23 4.52 4.20 9.32
CA SER A 23 4.35 2.98 10.13
C SER A 23 4.12 1.71 9.32
N VAL A 24 4.23 1.80 7.99
CA VAL A 24 3.81 0.73 7.09
C VAL A 24 5.03 0.05 6.48
N PRO A 25 5.26 -1.25 6.75
CA PRO A 25 6.37 -2.00 6.17
C PRO A 25 6.09 -2.37 4.71
N LEU A 26 6.92 -1.87 3.80
CA LEU A 26 6.77 -2.01 2.36
C LEU A 26 8.01 -2.67 1.74
N LEU A 27 7.77 -3.65 0.89
CA LEU A 27 8.79 -4.32 0.09
C LEU A 27 8.69 -3.87 -1.35
N TRP A 28 9.79 -3.32 -1.85
CA TRP A 28 9.85 -2.86 -3.22
C TRP A 28 10.46 -3.92 -4.12
N ARG A 29 11.67 -4.43 -3.87
CA ARG A 29 12.42 -5.24 -4.86
C ARG A 29 11.77 -6.59 -5.16
N VAL A 30 11.80 -7.02 -6.42
CA VAL A 30 11.18 -8.30 -6.85
C VAL A 30 11.91 -9.49 -6.23
N GLU A 31 13.23 -9.42 -6.09
CA GLU A 31 14.05 -10.46 -5.45
C GLU A 31 13.67 -10.63 -3.98
N ASP A 32 13.48 -9.52 -3.27
CA ASP A 32 13.00 -9.48 -1.90
C ASP A 32 11.59 -10.10 -1.78
N LEU A 33 10.67 -9.74 -2.68
CA LEU A 33 9.33 -10.33 -2.74
C LEU A 33 9.39 -11.85 -2.94
N LYS A 34 10.21 -12.33 -3.88
CA LYS A 34 10.39 -13.78 -4.15
C LYS A 34 10.94 -14.49 -2.91
N THR A 35 11.88 -13.87 -2.21
CA THR A 35 12.48 -14.40 -0.99
C THR A 35 11.46 -14.52 0.13
N VAL A 36 10.73 -13.44 0.41
CA VAL A 36 9.65 -13.39 1.42
C VAL A 36 8.55 -14.40 1.10
N ARG A 37 8.18 -14.53 -0.17
CA ARG A 37 7.23 -15.56 -0.65
C ARG A 37 7.76 -16.98 -0.48
N SER A 38 9.07 -17.21 -0.65
CA SER A 38 9.67 -18.53 -0.41
C SER A 38 9.61 -18.95 1.07
N TRP A 39 9.59 -17.97 1.99
CA TRP A 39 9.33 -18.20 3.41
C TRP A 39 7.83 -18.34 3.75
N GLY A 40 6.98 -18.24 2.73
CA GLY A 40 5.54 -18.33 2.78
C GLY A 40 4.84 -17.14 3.44
N LEU A 41 5.52 -16.00 3.54
CA LEU A 41 4.89 -14.72 3.89
C LEU A 41 4.20 -14.18 2.63
N VAL A 42 2.95 -13.77 2.77
CA VAL A 42 2.07 -13.48 1.63
C VAL A 42 2.05 -11.99 1.33
N GLY A 43 1.89 -11.17 2.37
CA GLY A 43 1.61 -9.74 2.27
C GLY A 43 0.40 -9.38 1.40
N ALA A 44 0.27 -8.10 1.08
CA ALA A 44 -0.72 -7.57 0.15
C ALA A 44 -0.03 -6.69 -0.90
N LEU A 45 -0.13 -7.04 -2.18
CA LEU A 45 0.39 -6.18 -3.25
C LEU A 45 -0.47 -4.91 -3.32
N LEU A 46 0.20 -3.75 -3.31
CA LEU A 46 -0.45 -2.45 -3.41
C LEU A 46 -0.34 -1.90 -4.84
N GLY A 47 -1.37 -1.19 -5.25
CA GLY A 47 -1.47 -0.55 -6.57
C GLY A 47 -2.19 -1.42 -7.60
N SER A 48 -2.53 -0.77 -8.71
CA SER A 48 -3.10 -1.40 -9.90
C SER A 48 -2.41 -0.82 -11.13
N LEU A 49 -2.29 -1.63 -12.19
CA LEU A 49 -1.83 -1.06 -13.46
C LEU A 49 -2.90 -0.11 -14.00
N PRO A 50 -2.53 1.08 -14.51
CA PRO A 50 -3.50 2.04 -15.07
C PRO A 50 -4.41 1.45 -16.14
N ARG A 51 -3.90 0.48 -16.91
CA ARG A 51 -4.65 -0.22 -17.97
C ARG A 51 -5.58 -1.34 -17.45
N THR A 52 -5.39 -1.81 -16.22
CA THR A 52 -6.19 -2.87 -15.60
C THR A 52 -6.49 -2.52 -14.13
N PRO A 53 -7.27 -1.46 -13.86
CA PRO A 53 -7.48 -0.92 -12.51
C PRO A 53 -8.27 -1.84 -11.57
N ARG A 54 -8.79 -2.97 -12.07
CA ARG A 54 -9.51 -3.99 -11.30
C ARG A 54 -8.62 -5.17 -10.87
N GLN A 55 -7.35 -5.21 -11.28
CA GLN A 55 -6.40 -6.29 -10.92
C GLN A 55 -5.47 -5.88 -9.77
N ASN A 56 -6.05 -5.54 -8.62
CA ASN A 56 -5.29 -5.03 -7.46
C ASN A 56 -4.49 -6.14 -6.76
N GLY A 57 -4.84 -7.41 -6.95
CA GLY A 57 -4.23 -8.53 -6.20
C GLY A 57 -3.02 -9.21 -6.87
N ARG A 58 -2.68 -8.86 -8.11
CA ARG A 58 -1.63 -9.56 -8.88
C ARG A 58 -0.56 -8.64 -9.46
N LEU A 59 -0.90 -7.38 -9.73
CA LEU A 59 -0.07 -6.47 -10.51
C LEU A 59 0.04 -5.13 -9.78
N GLY A 60 0.87 -5.12 -8.74
CA GLY A 60 1.15 -3.95 -7.94
C GLY A 60 2.44 -4.15 -7.14
N ARG A 61 3.30 -3.13 -7.11
CA ARG A 61 4.39 -2.98 -6.14
C ARG A 61 4.16 -1.61 -5.50
N PRO A 62 4.35 -1.46 -4.19
CA PRO A 62 5.07 -2.35 -3.26
C PRO A 62 4.22 -3.52 -2.71
N LEU A 63 4.88 -4.51 -2.11
CA LEU A 63 4.22 -5.51 -1.26
C LEU A 63 4.14 -4.96 0.16
N LEU A 64 2.93 -4.79 0.67
CA LEU A 64 2.64 -4.45 2.06
C LEU A 64 2.76 -5.70 2.92
N LEU A 65 3.60 -5.65 3.95
CA LEU A 65 3.68 -6.70 4.96
C LEU A 65 2.67 -6.47 6.07
N LEU A 66 2.17 -7.57 6.65
CA LEU A 66 1.48 -7.51 7.93
C LEU A 66 2.49 -7.17 9.05
N PRO A 67 2.06 -6.51 10.14
CA PRO A 67 2.92 -6.28 11.31
C PRO A 67 3.54 -7.57 11.86
N GLU A 68 2.79 -8.67 11.82
CA GLU A 68 3.26 -9.99 12.24
C GLU A 68 4.31 -10.58 11.28
N GLU A 69 4.19 -10.31 9.98
CA GLU A 69 5.19 -10.71 8.99
C GLU A 69 6.49 -9.90 9.16
N GLU A 70 6.39 -8.58 9.36
CA GLU A 70 7.54 -7.70 9.67
C GLU A 70 8.26 -8.16 10.93
N ARG A 71 7.52 -8.46 11.99
CA ARG A 71 8.08 -8.95 13.26
C ARG A 71 8.80 -10.28 13.08
N LEU A 72 8.23 -11.22 12.32
CA LEU A 72 8.88 -12.50 12.03
C LEU A 72 10.17 -12.33 11.22
N LEU A 73 10.19 -11.40 10.26
CA LEU A 73 11.38 -11.07 9.48
C LEU A 73 12.49 -10.47 10.34
N SER A 74 12.10 -9.61 11.29
CA SER A 74 13.01 -8.99 12.26
C SER A 74 13.63 -10.03 13.20
N GLU A 75 12.83 -10.95 13.75
CA GLU A 75 13.31 -12.04 14.62
C GLU A 75 14.29 -12.97 13.91
N ARG A 76 14.09 -13.22 12.61
CA ARG A 76 14.99 -14.04 11.78
C ARG A 76 16.27 -13.30 11.34
N HIS A 77 16.46 -12.04 11.76
CA HIS A 77 17.54 -11.17 11.29
C HIS A 77 17.62 -11.08 9.76
N ALA A 78 16.48 -11.25 9.10
CA ALA A 78 16.38 -11.36 7.64
C ALA A 78 15.87 -10.06 6.99
N ALA A 79 15.53 -9.05 7.79
CA ALA A 79 15.13 -7.73 7.32
C ALA A 79 16.22 -6.70 7.59
N LEU A 80 16.59 -5.95 6.56
CA LEU A 80 17.30 -4.68 6.70
C LEU A 80 16.29 -3.56 6.54
N LEU A 81 16.17 -2.72 7.57
CA LEU A 81 15.34 -1.54 7.52
C LEU A 81 15.99 -0.51 6.59
N LEU A 82 15.41 -0.31 5.43
CA LEU A 82 15.74 0.80 4.56
C LEU A 82 15.02 2.02 5.11
N CYS A 83 15.68 2.73 6.02
CA CYS A 83 15.33 4.13 6.23
C CYS A 83 15.52 4.81 4.89
N TRP A 84 14.43 5.34 4.32
CA TRP A 84 14.58 6.46 3.42
C TRP A 84 15.32 7.49 4.25
N GLN A 85 16.62 7.66 3.99
CA GLN A 85 17.28 8.86 4.47
C GLN A 85 16.39 9.99 3.97
N ASP A 86 15.86 10.80 4.88
CA ASP A 86 15.18 12.04 4.53
C ASP A 86 16.13 12.73 3.56
N GLY A 87 15.83 12.62 2.26
CA GLY A 87 16.66 13.11 1.18
C GLY A 87 16.57 14.62 1.08
N GLY A 88 16.32 15.32 2.20
CA GLY A 88 16.45 16.76 2.35
C GLY A 88 17.91 17.18 2.36
N GLY A 89 18.69 16.66 1.41
CA GLY A 89 19.96 17.26 1.06
C GLY A 89 19.72 18.57 0.31
N PRO A 90 20.71 19.48 0.28
CA PRO A 90 20.64 20.72 -0.51
C PRO A 90 20.33 20.47 -2.00
N GLU A 91 20.66 19.29 -2.53
CA GLU A 91 20.33 18.87 -3.89
C GLU A 91 18.82 18.76 -4.15
N LEU A 92 18.00 18.41 -3.14
CA LEU A 92 16.55 18.32 -3.29
C LEU A 92 15.92 19.72 -3.40
N HIS A 93 16.37 20.67 -2.58
CA HIS A 93 15.92 22.05 -2.67
C HIS A 93 16.21 22.65 -4.04
N GLN A 94 17.41 22.41 -4.56
CA GLN A 94 17.78 22.85 -5.90
C GLN A 94 16.93 22.18 -7.00
N GLN A 95 16.57 20.90 -6.85
CA GLN A 95 15.68 20.22 -7.78
C GLN A 95 14.23 20.72 -7.72
N VAL A 96 13.75 21.09 -6.52
CA VAL A 96 12.43 21.69 -6.34
C VAL A 96 12.38 23.06 -7.02
N GLU A 97 13.39 23.91 -6.80
CA GLU A 97 13.48 25.23 -7.46
C GLU A 97 13.51 25.10 -8.99
N GLN A 98 14.34 24.19 -9.52
CA GLN A 98 14.40 23.92 -10.96
C GLN A 98 13.05 23.45 -11.52
N TYR A 99 12.34 22.61 -10.77
CA TYR A 99 11.01 22.12 -11.16
C TYR A 99 9.97 23.23 -11.15
N GLU A 100 9.98 24.09 -10.13
CA GLU A 100 9.09 25.26 -10.03
C GLU A 100 9.32 26.26 -11.16
N GLU A 101 10.59 26.55 -11.47
CA GLU A 101 10.95 27.37 -12.63
C GLU A 101 10.45 26.75 -13.94
N GLN A 102 10.60 25.43 -14.09
CA GLN A 102 10.14 24.74 -15.28
C GLN A 102 8.60 24.74 -15.40
N GLN A 103 7.87 24.61 -14.30
CA GLN A 103 6.41 24.75 -14.27
C GLN A 103 5.98 26.17 -14.68
N GLN A 104 6.68 27.20 -14.20
CA GLN A 104 6.40 28.58 -14.53
C GLN A 104 6.64 28.88 -16.02
N ARG A 105 7.76 28.42 -16.59
CA ARG A 105 8.05 28.54 -18.04
C ARG A 105 6.99 27.84 -18.88
N THR A 106 6.64 26.61 -18.51
CA THR A 106 5.61 25.83 -19.21
C THR A 106 4.24 26.53 -19.15
N TYR A 107 3.91 27.18 -18.03
CA TYR A 107 2.68 27.96 -17.89
C TYR A 107 2.65 29.17 -18.82
N GLU A 108 3.76 29.91 -18.92
CA GLU A 108 3.87 31.05 -19.83
C GLU A 108 3.73 30.63 -21.29
N GLU A 109 4.43 29.56 -21.70
CA GLU A 109 4.33 28.99 -23.04
C GLU A 109 2.89 28.55 -23.39
N GLN A 110 2.24 27.81 -22.49
CA GLN A 110 0.86 27.35 -22.72
C GLN A 110 -0.16 28.47 -22.71
N THR A 111 0.09 29.55 -21.97
CA THR A 111 -0.77 30.74 -21.97
C THR A 111 -0.75 31.40 -23.35
N ILE A 112 0.43 31.53 -23.97
CA ILE A 112 0.59 32.08 -25.31
C ILE A 112 -0.14 31.20 -26.33
N LEU A 113 0.12 29.89 -26.30
CA LEU A 113 -0.50 28.94 -27.23
C LEU A 113 -2.03 28.88 -27.11
N ALA A 114 -2.56 28.94 -25.88
CA ALA A 114 -4.01 28.94 -25.64
C ALA A 114 -4.68 30.23 -26.14
N LEU A 115 -3.99 31.36 -26.04
CA LEU A 115 -4.44 32.63 -26.59
C LEU A 115 -4.49 32.57 -28.13
N GLU A 116 -3.44 32.05 -28.76
CA GLU A 116 -3.36 31.88 -30.22
C GLU A 116 -4.45 30.93 -30.73
N ASP A 117 -4.67 29.79 -30.07
CA ASP A 117 -5.71 28.85 -30.47
C ASP A 117 -7.10 29.49 -30.36
N ARG A 118 -7.37 30.27 -29.30
CA ARG A 118 -8.64 30.99 -29.14
C ARG A 118 -8.84 32.08 -30.20
N LYS A 119 -7.79 32.81 -30.58
CA LYS A 119 -7.83 33.75 -31.71
C LYS A 119 -8.15 33.02 -33.01
N SER A 120 -7.49 31.89 -33.27
CA SER A 120 -7.73 31.08 -34.47
C SER A 120 -9.16 30.52 -34.51
N ALA A 121 -9.72 30.15 -33.37
CA ALA A 121 -11.09 29.66 -33.26
C ALA A 121 -12.11 30.77 -33.51
N LEU A 122 -11.85 31.99 -33.01
CA LEU A 122 -12.70 33.16 -33.26
C LEU A 122 -12.70 33.55 -34.75
N ILE A 123 -11.52 33.56 -35.39
CA ILE A 123 -11.39 33.80 -36.84
C ILE A 123 -12.13 32.73 -37.64
N ARG A 124 -12.04 31.45 -37.24
CA ARG A 124 -12.78 30.36 -37.89
C ARG A 124 -14.30 30.45 -37.71
N ALA A 125 -14.76 30.93 -36.55
CA ALA A 125 -16.18 31.07 -36.24
C ALA A 125 -16.83 32.30 -36.90
N MET A 126 -16.07 33.37 -37.13
CA MET A 126 -16.53 34.56 -37.83
C MET A 126 -16.38 34.38 -39.34
N THR A 127 -17.46 34.01 -40.03
CA THR A 127 -17.57 33.96 -41.49
C THR A 127 -17.57 35.38 -42.11
N PRO A 128 -17.33 35.55 -43.44
CA PRO A 128 -16.89 36.82 -44.05
C PRO A 128 -17.95 37.94 -44.13
N SER A 129 -19.07 37.82 -43.40
CA SER A 129 -20.17 38.80 -43.41
C SER A 129 -19.98 39.94 -42.39
N HIS A 130 -18.92 39.94 -41.60
CA HIS A 130 -18.62 40.98 -40.60
C HIS A 130 -17.49 41.91 -41.08
N THR A 131 -17.68 43.23 -40.91
CA THR A 131 -16.67 44.26 -41.20
C THR A 131 -15.38 43.98 -40.43
N GLY A 132 -14.23 43.99 -41.12
CA GLY A 132 -12.92 43.66 -40.55
C GLY A 132 -12.56 44.46 -39.28
N GLU A 133 -13.10 45.67 -39.13
CA GLU A 133 -12.97 46.50 -37.94
C GLU A 133 -13.55 45.84 -36.67
N ALA A 134 -14.69 45.16 -36.77
CA ALA A 134 -15.31 44.49 -35.63
C ALA A 134 -14.49 43.27 -35.16
N LEU A 135 -13.87 42.55 -36.09
CA LEU A 135 -13.00 41.41 -35.80
C LEU A 135 -11.70 41.88 -35.12
N GLN A 136 -11.16 43.02 -35.55
CA GLN A 136 -9.95 43.61 -34.97
C GLN A 136 -10.17 44.05 -33.51
N VAL A 137 -11.30 44.71 -33.22
CA VAL A 137 -11.69 45.08 -31.85
C VAL A 137 -11.84 43.84 -30.94
N HIS A 138 -12.41 42.74 -31.46
CA HIS A 138 -12.55 41.50 -30.68
C HIS A 138 -11.21 40.83 -30.38
N LEU A 139 -10.26 40.85 -31.32
CA LEU A 139 -8.91 40.33 -31.11
C LEU A 139 -8.15 41.15 -30.06
N GLU A 140 -8.23 42.48 -30.11
CA GLU A 140 -7.62 43.37 -29.11
C GLU A 140 -8.25 43.18 -27.72
N THR A 141 -9.56 42.98 -27.66
CA THR A 141 -10.27 42.67 -26.40
C THR A 141 -9.81 41.33 -25.82
N LEU A 142 -9.59 40.32 -26.68
CA LEU A 142 -9.06 39.03 -26.24
C LEU A 142 -7.63 39.14 -25.71
N ASP A 143 -6.76 39.95 -26.34
CA ASP A 143 -5.39 40.16 -25.85
C ASP A 143 -5.34 40.76 -24.44
N GLN A 144 -6.32 41.60 -24.09
CA GLN A 144 -6.35 42.27 -22.79
C GLN A 144 -7.08 41.47 -21.70
N SER A 145 -8.02 40.59 -22.08
CA SER A 145 -8.90 39.90 -21.13
C SER A 145 -8.64 38.40 -20.98
N PHE A 146 -7.88 37.80 -21.90
CA PHE A 146 -7.62 36.37 -21.86
C PHE A 146 -6.74 36.01 -20.66
N THR A 147 -7.23 35.08 -19.84
CA THR A 147 -6.48 34.52 -18.72
C THR A 147 -6.51 33.00 -18.84
N PHE A 148 -5.32 32.39 -18.87
CA PHE A 148 -5.20 30.93 -18.87
C PHE A 148 -5.24 30.42 -17.42
N PRO A 149 -6.26 29.62 -17.02
CA PRO A 149 -6.39 29.16 -15.65
C PRO A 149 -5.30 28.14 -15.31
N ARG A 150 -4.59 28.35 -14.18
CA ARG A 150 -3.53 27.44 -13.71
C ARG A 150 -3.98 26.00 -13.54
N SER A 151 -5.26 25.75 -13.23
CA SER A 151 -5.83 24.40 -13.11
C SER A 151 -5.95 23.66 -14.44
N ALA A 152 -5.88 24.34 -15.59
CA ALA A 152 -5.91 23.75 -16.92
C ALA A 152 -4.50 23.55 -17.52
N LEU A 153 -3.44 23.90 -16.79
CA LEU A 153 -2.06 23.69 -17.20
C LEU A 153 -1.82 22.20 -17.48
N ALA A 154 -1.33 21.88 -18.67
CA ALA A 154 -0.84 20.54 -18.96
C ALA A 154 0.50 20.37 -18.25
N VAL A 155 0.51 19.59 -17.17
CA VAL A 155 1.72 19.27 -16.40
C VAL A 155 2.40 18.06 -17.04
N GLN A 156 3.68 18.19 -17.39
CA GLN A 156 4.49 17.06 -17.81
C GLN A 156 4.72 16.14 -16.60
N LEU A 157 3.95 15.06 -16.51
CA LEU A 157 4.12 14.06 -15.47
C LEU A 157 5.40 13.27 -15.76
N SER A 158 6.46 13.52 -14.99
CA SER A 158 7.64 12.65 -14.92
C SER A 158 7.23 11.29 -14.36
N THR A 159 6.70 10.43 -15.21
CA THR A 159 6.36 9.03 -14.88
C THR A 159 7.59 8.18 -14.55
N ALA A 160 8.79 8.74 -14.66
CA ALA A 160 10.03 8.19 -14.14
C ALA A 160 10.30 8.74 -12.73
N ARG A 161 9.82 8.00 -11.72
CA ARG A 161 10.02 8.21 -10.26
C ARG A 161 9.14 9.27 -9.61
N VAL A 162 7.91 8.87 -9.26
CA VAL A 162 7.19 9.52 -8.16
C VAL A 162 7.86 9.10 -6.85
N GLY A 163 8.64 10.00 -6.26
CA GLY A 163 8.97 9.96 -4.84
C GLY A 163 7.69 10.28 -4.06
N LEU A 164 7.14 9.28 -3.37
CA LEU A 164 5.94 9.43 -2.52
C LEU A 164 6.31 10.10 -1.19
N SER A 165 6.82 11.34 -1.21
CA SER A 165 7.08 12.10 0.02
C SER A 165 5.98 13.12 0.27
N TYR A 166 5.29 12.99 1.40
CA TYR A 166 4.33 13.96 1.90
C TYR A 166 5.04 15.24 2.37
N CYS A 167 4.49 16.42 2.05
CA CYS A 167 4.96 17.69 2.61
C CYS A 167 4.76 17.74 4.14
N PRO A 168 5.56 18.53 4.88
CA PRO A 168 5.54 18.59 6.35
C PRO A 168 4.15 18.85 6.95
N GLU A 169 3.34 19.69 6.30
CA GLU A 169 1.98 20.04 6.74
C GLU A 169 1.02 18.87 6.57
N THR A 170 1.16 18.13 5.45
CA THR A 170 0.40 16.88 5.21
C THR A 170 0.88 15.77 6.15
N ARG A 171 2.17 15.72 6.46
CA ARG A 171 2.75 14.83 7.50
C ARG A 171 2.20 15.17 8.89
N ALA A 172 2.03 16.44 9.22
CA ALA A 172 1.44 16.87 10.50
C ALA A 172 -0.05 16.50 10.58
N PHE A 173 -0.80 16.68 9.49
CA PHE A 173 -2.20 16.25 9.37
C PHE A 173 -2.36 14.71 9.44
N LEU A 174 -1.49 13.95 8.76
CA LEU A 174 -1.45 12.48 8.82
C LEU A 174 -0.92 11.95 10.16
N ARG A 175 -0.06 12.71 10.86
CA ARG A 175 0.40 12.41 12.23
C ARG A 175 -0.67 12.70 13.27
N ALA A 176 -1.58 13.64 12.99
CA ALA A 176 -2.57 14.10 13.96
C ALA A 176 -3.69 13.09 14.25
N ASP A 177 -3.89 12.07 13.41
CA ASP A 177 -4.86 11.00 13.65
C ASP A 177 -4.30 9.63 13.23
N TRP A 178 -3.47 9.01 14.08
CA TRP A 178 -3.13 7.58 13.90
C TRP A 178 -3.09 6.80 15.22
N PRO A 179 -4.16 6.07 15.58
CA PRO A 179 -4.18 5.33 16.84
C PRO A 179 -3.66 3.87 16.73
N ILE A 180 -3.16 3.39 15.59
CA ILE A 180 -2.98 1.93 15.43
C ILE A 180 -1.71 1.38 16.11
N ARG A 181 -0.56 2.07 16.07
CA ARG A 181 0.67 1.54 16.69
C ARG A 181 0.79 1.79 18.20
N VAL A 182 0.06 2.77 18.75
CA VAL A 182 0.24 3.20 20.15
C VAL A 182 -0.77 2.54 21.10
N GLN A 183 -1.81 1.84 20.60
CA GLN A 183 -2.75 1.11 21.46
C GLN A 183 -2.43 -0.38 21.63
N ASP A 184 -1.42 -0.90 20.94
CA ASP A 184 -1.27 -2.35 20.73
C ASP A 184 -0.28 -3.05 21.69
N HIS A 185 -0.12 -2.53 22.91
CA HIS A 185 0.83 -3.09 23.88
C HIS A 185 0.40 -4.48 24.40
N CYS A 186 -0.89 -4.80 24.37
CA CYS A 186 -1.43 -6.08 24.87
C CYS A 186 -1.87 -7.03 23.74
N SER A 187 -2.55 -6.55 22.70
CA SER A 187 -3.15 -7.38 21.65
C SER A 187 -2.17 -7.79 20.54
N GLY A 188 -1.17 -6.96 20.24
CA GLY A 188 -0.12 -7.28 19.25
C GLY A 188 0.72 -8.51 19.65
N GLY A 189 0.86 -8.78 20.94
CA GLY A 189 1.50 -10.00 21.45
C GLY A 189 0.69 -11.27 21.12
N VAL A 190 -0.61 -11.23 21.39
CA VAL A 190 -1.54 -12.36 21.16
C VAL A 190 -1.60 -12.70 19.68
N ARG A 191 -1.83 -11.70 18.83
CA ARG A 191 -1.90 -11.90 17.37
C ARG A 191 -0.62 -12.48 16.80
N TYR A 192 0.54 -11.98 17.25
CA TYR A 192 1.82 -12.51 16.80
C TYR A 192 2.06 -13.97 17.23
N GLN A 193 1.69 -14.34 18.45
CA GLN A 193 1.81 -15.73 18.92
C GLN A 193 0.94 -16.67 18.09
N VAL A 194 -0.32 -16.30 17.82
CA VAL A 194 -1.22 -17.05 16.93
C VAL A 194 -0.66 -17.15 15.51
N PHE A 195 -0.18 -16.03 14.97
CA PHE A 195 0.43 -15.98 13.65
C PHE A 195 1.64 -16.93 13.57
N ARG A 196 2.54 -16.88 14.55
CA ARG A 196 3.75 -17.71 14.61
C ARG A 196 3.42 -19.19 14.72
N ASP A 197 2.44 -19.57 15.55
CA ASP A 197 2.00 -20.96 15.71
C ASP A 197 1.38 -21.51 14.41
N LEU A 198 0.42 -20.79 13.81
CA LEU A 198 -0.22 -21.19 12.54
C LEU A 198 0.79 -21.26 11.38
N ARG A 199 1.73 -20.31 11.30
CA ARG A 199 2.84 -20.36 10.33
C ARG A 199 3.77 -21.55 10.60
N GLY A 200 4.08 -21.85 11.86
CA GLY A 200 4.87 -23.01 12.27
C GLY A 200 4.24 -24.34 11.88
N ARG A 201 2.90 -24.40 11.85
CA ARG A 201 2.11 -25.54 11.35
C ARG A 201 1.99 -25.62 9.82
N GLY A 202 2.54 -24.65 9.08
CA GLY A 202 2.54 -24.64 7.61
C GLY A 202 1.34 -23.93 6.96
N PHE A 203 0.45 -23.31 7.73
CA PHE A 203 -0.68 -22.55 7.17
C PHE A 203 -0.23 -21.19 6.63
N TYR A 204 -0.87 -20.73 5.57
CA TYR A 204 -0.69 -19.36 5.05
C TYR A 204 -1.73 -18.42 5.63
N LEU A 205 -1.32 -17.18 5.90
CA LEU A 205 -2.14 -16.18 6.58
C LEU A 205 -2.20 -14.90 5.76
N THR A 206 -3.40 -14.33 5.66
CA THR A 206 -3.62 -12.97 5.14
C THR A 206 -4.57 -12.22 6.07
N SER A 207 -4.68 -10.90 5.94
CA SER A 207 -5.67 -10.13 6.71
C SER A 207 -7.10 -10.63 6.47
N ALA A 208 -7.87 -10.79 7.55
CA ALA A 208 -9.30 -11.11 7.52
C ALA A 208 -10.23 -9.93 7.80
N GLY A 209 -9.76 -8.68 7.67
CA GLY A 209 -10.59 -7.50 7.96
C GLY A 209 -11.92 -7.46 7.19
N LYS A 210 -11.96 -8.01 5.97
CA LYS A 210 -13.20 -8.12 5.15
C LYS A 210 -14.19 -9.19 5.64
N PHE A 211 -13.76 -10.06 6.54
CA PHE A 211 -14.51 -11.22 7.04
C PHE A 211 -14.75 -11.13 8.56
N GLY A 212 -14.40 -10.00 9.18
CA GLY A 212 -14.56 -9.76 10.61
C GLY A 212 -13.71 -10.66 11.50
N GLY A 213 -12.50 -10.98 11.06
CA GLY A 213 -11.48 -11.62 11.91
C GLY A 213 -10.11 -11.00 11.70
N ASP A 214 -9.11 -11.54 12.39
CA ASP A 214 -7.73 -11.07 12.29
C ASP A 214 -7.03 -11.69 11.08
N PHE A 215 -7.10 -13.01 10.93
CA PHE A 215 -6.44 -13.73 9.84
C PHE A 215 -7.38 -14.66 9.07
N LEU A 216 -7.16 -14.73 7.75
CA LEU A 216 -7.66 -15.82 6.94
C LEU A 216 -6.60 -16.91 6.92
N VAL A 217 -7.00 -18.15 7.21
CA VAL A 217 -6.09 -19.29 7.29
C VAL A 217 -6.30 -20.20 6.09
N TYR A 218 -5.22 -20.40 5.35
CA TYR A 218 -5.18 -21.19 4.12
C TYR A 218 -4.31 -22.44 4.32
N PRO A 219 -4.74 -23.61 3.82
CA PRO A 219 -3.93 -24.83 3.87
C PRO A 219 -2.69 -24.79 2.95
N GLY A 220 -2.60 -23.80 2.05
CA GLY A 220 -1.49 -23.58 1.13
C GLY A 220 -1.50 -22.16 0.57
N ASP A 221 -0.70 -21.88 -0.47
CA ASP A 221 -0.58 -20.53 -1.02
C ASP A 221 -1.96 -19.93 -1.39
N PRO A 222 -2.33 -18.73 -0.90
CA PRO A 222 -3.62 -18.08 -1.21
C PRO A 222 -3.90 -17.86 -2.70
N LEU A 223 -2.89 -17.95 -3.57
CA LEU A 223 -3.08 -17.93 -5.03
C LEU A 223 -3.68 -19.23 -5.59
N ARG A 224 -3.58 -20.34 -4.84
CA ARG A 224 -4.02 -21.68 -5.26
C ARG A 224 -5.12 -22.25 -4.37
N PHE A 225 -5.19 -21.81 -3.12
CA PHE A 225 -6.12 -22.34 -2.12
C PHE A 225 -7.11 -21.27 -1.66
N HIS A 226 -8.30 -21.70 -1.27
CA HIS A 226 -9.25 -20.86 -0.55
C HIS A 226 -9.00 -20.94 0.95
N ALA A 227 -9.28 -19.86 1.67
CA ALA A 227 -9.20 -19.87 3.12
C ALA A 227 -10.28 -20.78 3.69
N HIS A 228 -9.88 -21.69 4.58
CA HIS A 228 -10.81 -22.59 5.28
C HIS A 228 -11.32 -21.97 6.57
N PHE A 229 -10.47 -21.15 7.21
CA PHE A 229 -10.76 -20.59 8.51
C PHE A 229 -10.66 -19.07 8.54
N ILE A 230 -11.45 -18.48 9.43
CA ILE A 230 -11.31 -17.10 9.89
C ILE A 230 -10.82 -17.18 11.33
N ALA A 231 -9.57 -16.80 11.58
CA ALA A 231 -8.99 -16.76 12.92
C ALA A 231 -9.29 -15.42 13.60
N VAL A 232 -9.78 -15.50 14.84
CA VAL A 232 -9.98 -14.37 15.74
C VAL A 232 -9.10 -14.59 16.96
N CYS A 233 -8.20 -13.64 17.23
CA CYS A 233 -7.21 -13.73 18.29
C CYS A 233 -7.78 -13.13 19.58
N LEU A 234 -7.85 -13.93 20.65
CA LEU A 234 -8.42 -13.53 21.93
C LEU A 234 -7.49 -13.95 23.06
N SER A 235 -7.29 -13.12 24.08
CA SER A 235 -6.59 -13.56 25.29
C SER A 235 -7.44 -14.59 26.05
N LEU A 236 -6.81 -15.54 26.74
CA LEU A 236 -7.54 -16.53 27.55
C LEU A 236 -8.41 -15.89 28.64
N ASP A 237 -7.92 -14.82 29.25
CA ASP A 237 -8.62 -14.10 30.32
C ASP A 237 -9.61 -13.04 29.79
N GLN A 238 -9.75 -12.92 28.47
CA GLN A 238 -10.64 -11.93 27.86
C GLN A 238 -12.09 -12.42 27.92
N SER A 239 -12.94 -11.68 28.63
CA SER A 239 -14.39 -11.87 28.54
C SER A 239 -14.89 -11.40 27.16
N VAL A 240 -15.64 -12.25 26.46
CA VAL A 240 -16.25 -11.92 25.17
C VAL A 240 -17.77 -11.89 25.33
N CYS A 241 -18.41 -10.86 24.76
CA CYS A 241 -19.87 -10.78 24.77
C CYS A 241 -20.48 -11.90 23.91
N LEU A 242 -21.57 -12.51 24.38
CA LEU A 242 -22.26 -13.55 23.63
C LEU A 242 -22.73 -13.06 22.24
N LEU A 243 -23.15 -11.79 22.14
CA LEU A 243 -23.55 -11.19 20.87
C LEU A 243 -22.38 -11.13 19.87
N ASP A 244 -21.15 -10.90 20.35
CA ASP A 244 -19.96 -10.89 19.49
C ASP A 244 -19.67 -12.31 18.99
N ILE A 245 -19.83 -13.33 19.84
CA ILE A 245 -19.70 -14.75 19.44
C ILE A 245 -20.72 -15.09 18.35
N LEU A 246 -21.98 -14.65 18.51
CA LEU A 246 -23.02 -14.85 17.50
C LEU A 246 -22.71 -14.10 16.19
N ALA A 247 -22.19 -12.87 16.28
CA ALA A 247 -21.78 -12.08 15.13
C ALA A 247 -20.63 -12.75 14.37
N MET A 248 -19.60 -13.22 15.08
CA MET A 248 -18.49 -13.98 14.51
C MET A 248 -18.99 -15.24 13.80
N ALA A 249 -19.84 -16.05 14.45
CA ALA A 249 -20.41 -17.26 13.86
C ALA A 249 -21.23 -16.97 12.60
N ARG A 250 -22.02 -15.89 12.59
CA ARG A 250 -22.78 -15.43 11.43
C ARG A 250 -21.86 -15.06 10.26
N LEU A 251 -20.80 -14.30 10.53
CA LEU A 251 -19.85 -13.86 9.51
C LEU A 251 -19.14 -15.05 8.84
N GLY A 252 -18.71 -16.04 9.61
CA GLY A 252 -18.10 -17.26 9.07
C GLY A 252 -19.08 -18.09 8.24
N SER A 253 -20.30 -18.29 8.74
CA SER A 253 -21.33 -19.07 8.07
C SER A 253 -21.72 -18.47 6.71
N GLY A 254 -21.83 -17.14 6.64
CA GLY A 254 -22.16 -16.43 5.39
C GLY A 254 -21.15 -16.64 4.26
N VAL A 255 -19.89 -16.97 4.58
CA VAL A 255 -18.82 -17.19 3.59
C VAL A 255 -18.30 -18.63 3.57
N LYS A 256 -19.05 -19.57 4.18
CA LYS A 256 -18.73 -21.00 4.31
C LYS A 256 -17.32 -21.25 4.87
N LYS A 257 -16.90 -20.46 5.87
CA LYS A 257 -15.62 -20.65 6.58
C LYS A 257 -15.89 -20.95 8.05
N THR A 258 -15.06 -21.82 8.62
CA THR A 258 -15.13 -22.11 10.06
C THR A 258 -14.40 -21.01 10.82
N VAL A 259 -15.04 -20.43 11.83
CA VAL A 259 -14.38 -19.43 12.68
C VAL A 259 -13.55 -20.17 13.73
N LEU A 260 -12.30 -19.73 13.92
CA LEU A 260 -11.40 -20.24 14.95
C LEU A 260 -11.14 -19.13 15.97
N LEU A 261 -11.58 -19.35 17.20
CA LEU A 261 -11.12 -18.56 18.34
C LEU A 261 -9.74 -19.08 18.72
N CYS A 262 -8.75 -18.18 18.66
CA CYS A 262 -7.34 -18.51 18.85
C CYS A 262 -6.84 -17.82 20.11
N SER A 263 -6.54 -18.61 21.14
CA SER A 263 -6.10 -18.09 22.42
C SER A 263 -4.73 -18.66 22.79
N PRO A 264 -3.68 -17.82 22.87
CA PRO A 264 -2.38 -18.28 23.33
C PRO A 264 -2.43 -18.71 24.80
N GLY A 265 -1.87 -19.88 25.08
CA GLY A 265 -1.70 -20.42 26.43
C GLY A 265 -0.43 -19.94 27.12
N THR A 266 -0.34 -20.20 28.42
CA THR A 266 0.85 -19.93 29.24
C THR A 266 2.06 -20.73 28.81
N ASP A 267 1.85 -21.88 28.18
CA ASP A 267 2.89 -22.85 27.83
C ASP A 267 3.52 -22.57 26.44
N GLY A 268 3.17 -21.43 25.84
CA GLY A 268 3.65 -21.01 24.51
C GLY A 268 2.92 -21.63 23.31
N GLY A 269 1.99 -22.57 23.56
CA GLY A 269 1.08 -23.11 22.55
C GLY A 269 -0.18 -22.26 22.38
N VAL A 270 -0.93 -22.47 21.30
CA VAL A 270 -2.21 -21.79 21.04
C VAL A 270 -3.36 -22.80 21.11
N VAL A 271 -4.39 -22.45 21.88
CA VAL A 271 -5.65 -23.18 21.96
C VAL A 271 -6.59 -22.67 20.87
N TYR A 272 -7.18 -23.61 20.13
CA TYR A 272 -8.09 -23.32 19.03
C TYR A 272 -9.48 -23.88 19.33
N THR A 273 -10.48 -23.00 19.34
CA THR A 273 -11.89 -23.38 19.49
C THR A 273 -12.63 -23.05 18.20
N SER A 274 -13.17 -24.06 17.53
CA SER A 274 -13.95 -23.86 16.32
C SER A 274 -15.40 -23.50 16.64
N LEU A 275 -15.91 -22.44 16.01
CA LEU A 275 -17.32 -22.08 16.05
C LEU A 275 -17.97 -22.42 14.70
N GLN A 276 -19.05 -23.19 14.78
CA GLN A 276 -19.89 -23.54 13.63
C GLN A 276 -21.36 -23.36 13.99
N TRP A 277 -22.11 -22.73 13.09
CA TRP A 277 -23.55 -22.60 13.25
C TRP A 277 -24.23 -23.94 12.92
N SER A 278 -24.92 -24.51 13.90
CA SER A 278 -25.71 -25.73 13.69
C SER A 278 -27.05 -25.37 13.02
N GLY A 279 -27.41 -26.05 11.92
CA GLY A 279 -28.72 -25.91 11.28
C GLY A 279 -28.75 -25.29 9.88
N MET A 280 -27.60 -25.05 9.23
CA MET A 280 -27.53 -24.84 7.78
C MET A 280 -27.12 -26.15 7.10
N VAL A 281 -28.13 -26.90 6.63
CA VAL A 281 -27.97 -27.91 5.57
C VAL A 281 -28.12 -27.21 4.23
#